data_AF-A0AA88CQ46-F1
#
_entry.id   AF-A0AA88CQ46-F1
#
_cell.length_a   1.000
_cell.length_b   1.000
_cell.length_c   1.000
_cell.angle_alpha   90.00
_cell.angle_beta   90.00
_cell.angle_gamma   90.00
#
_symmetry.space_group_name_H-M   'P 1'
#
loop_
_entity.id
_entity.type
_entity.pdbx_description
1 polymer ?
#
loop_
_entity_poly.entity_id
_entity_poly.type
_entity_poly.pdbx_seq_one_letter_code
_entity_poly.pdbx_strand_id
1 'polypeptide(L)'
;MDKHIELSYCCFEAFKVLAKNYLDVKSHDLFATIERLLGETNMIPADVAENLIPKSDDEDANVCLNNLVEALEKTKEKARKISVEDAWLGAKRVEDHQKLEVSEEGKELEKVSEQTSTIEDSLP
;
A
#
# COMPACT_ATOMS: atom_id res chain seq x y z
N MET A 1 -0.55 22.20 11.32
CA MET A 1 -1.81 21.43 11.22
C MET A 1 -1.93 21.01 9.77
N ASP A 2 -1.47 19.82 9.44
CA ASP A 2 -1.61 19.25 8.10
C ASP A 2 -3.06 18.82 7.93
N LYS A 3 -3.78 19.53 7.05
CA LYS A 3 -5.14 19.14 6.65
C LYS A 3 -4.98 18.06 5.58
N HIS A 4 -4.96 16.81 5.99
CA HIS A 4 -5.08 15.69 5.07
C HIS A 4 -6.49 15.73 4.47
N ILE A 5 -6.60 16.25 3.24
CA ILE A 5 -7.83 16.18 2.46
C ILE A 5 -7.84 14.79 1.82
N GLU A 6 -8.74 13.93 2.27
CA GLU A 6 -9.05 12.69 1.55
C GLU A 6 -9.78 13.05 0.26
N LEU A 7 -9.06 12.99 -0.86
CA LEU A 7 -9.67 13.09 -2.18
C LEU A 7 -10.43 11.80 -2.46
N SER A 8 -11.72 11.91 -2.75
CA SER A 8 -12.54 10.78 -3.20
C SER A 8 -11.92 10.14 -4.45
N TYR A 9 -11.87 8.82 -4.47
CA TYR A 9 -11.37 8.05 -5.61
C TYR A 9 -12.28 8.19 -6.84
N CYS A 10 -11.71 7.95 -8.02
CA CYS A 10 -12.41 8.04 -9.28
C CYS A 10 -13.33 6.83 -9.49
N CYS A 11 -14.64 7.06 -9.43
CA CYS A 11 -15.65 6.06 -9.77
C CYS A 11 -15.83 5.96 -11.29
N PHE A 12 -16.42 4.86 -11.75
CA PHE A 12 -16.74 4.69 -13.18
C PHE A 12 -17.64 5.80 -13.74
N GLU A 13 -18.59 6.29 -12.94
CA GLU A 13 -19.44 7.45 -13.26
C GLU A 13 -18.61 8.71 -13.52
N ALA A 14 -17.62 8.97 -12.67
CA ALA A 14 -16.72 10.12 -12.84
C ALA A 14 -15.87 9.95 -14.10
N PHE A 15 -15.32 8.75 -14.33
CA PHE A 15 -14.60 8.43 -15.56
C PHE A 15 -15.45 8.67 -16.82
N LYS A 16 -16.72 8.23 -16.85
CA LYS A 16 -17.62 8.45 -18.00
C LYS A 16 -17.80 9.95 -18.32
N VAL A 17 -17.87 10.79 -17.29
CA VAL A 17 -17.94 12.25 -17.46
C VAL A 17 -16.62 12.78 -18.04
N LEU A 18 -15.48 12.33 -17.53
CA LEU A 18 -14.16 12.74 -18.03
C LEU A 18 -13.94 12.29 -19.48
N ALA A 19 -14.24 11.03 -19.82
CA ALA A 19 -14.10 10.49 -21.17
C ALA A 19 -14.95 11.26 -22.19
N LYS A 20 -16.17 11.63 -21.81
CA LYS A 20 -17.01 12.49 -22.64
C LYS A 20 -16.45 13.92 -22.76
N ASN A 21 -15.92 14.49 -21.68
CA ASN A 21 -15.45 15.88 -21.69
C ASN A 21 -14.12 16.06 -22.46
N TYR A 22 -13.20 15.09 -22.37
CA TYR A 22 -11.87 15.21 -22.98
C TYR A 22 -11.80 14.56 -24.37
N LEU A 23 -12.52 13.45 -24.59
CA LEU A 23 -12.41 12.65 -25.81
C LEU A 23 -13.71 12.61 -26.64
N ASP A 24 -14.80 13.22 -26.14
CA ASP A 24 -16.16 13.13 -26.70
C ASP A 24 -16.65 11.67 -26.94
N VAL A 25 -16.13 10.73 -26.14
CA VAL A 25 -16.51 9.31 -26.22
C VAL A 25 -17.51 8.94 -25.14
N LYS A 26 -18.64 8.37 -25.55
CA LYS A 26 -19.70 7.87 -24.65
C LYS A 26 -19.61 6.37 -24.36
N SER A 27 -19.00 5.61 -25.26
CA SER A 27 -18.88 4.16 -25.18
C SER A 27 -17.63 3.69 -25.91
N HIS A 28 -16.92 2.75 -25.31
CA HIS A 28 -15.73 2.12 -25.88
C HIS A 28 -15.57 0.71 -25.35
N ASP A 29 -14.99 -0.20 -26.11
CA ASP A 29 -14.77 -1.59 -25.68
C ASP A 29 -13.89 -1.68 -24.41
N LEU A 30 -12.99 -0.70 -24.24
CA LEU A 30 -12.12 -0.58 -23.08
C LEU A 30 -12.83 -0.10 -21.80
N PHE A 31 -14.06 0.43 -21.88
CA PHE A 31 -14.76 0.95 -20.69
C PHE A 31 -15.03 -0.15 -19.66
N ALA A 32 -15.38 -1.36 -20.11
CA ALA A 32 -15.59 -2.50 -19.21
C ALA A 32 -14.29 -2.88 -18.47
N THR A 33 -13.15 -2.83 -19.16
CA THR A 33 -11.84 -3.07 -18.56
C THR A 33 -11.49 -1.98 -17.54
N ILE A 34 -11.72 -0.72 -17.89
CA ILE A 34 -11.45 0.44 -17.02
C ILE A 34 -12.36 0.40 -15.79
N GLU A 35 -13.64 0.08 -15.93
CA GLU A 35 -14.58 -0.07 -14.82
C GLU A 35 -14.08 -1.10 -13.80
N ARG A 36 -13.70 -2.29 -14.27
CA ARG A 36 -13.12 -3.34 -13.40
C ARG A 36 -11.84 -2.86 -12.71
N LEU A 37 -10.94 -2.22 -13.45
CA LEU A 37 -9.66 -1.76 -12.90
C LEU A 37 -9.83 -0.62 -11.89
N LEU A 38 -10.74 0.32 -12.14
CA LEU A 38 -11.08 1.40 -11.19
C LEU A 38 -11.74 0.84 -9.92
N GLY A 39 -12.49 -0.26 -10.01
CA GLY A 39 -13.03 -0.95 -8.84
C GLY A 39 -11.96 -1.63 -7.97
N GLU A 40 -10.80 -1.94 -8.55
CA GLU A 40 -9.69 -2.61 -7.86
C GLU A 40 -8.57 -1.65 -7.45
N THR A 41 -8.63 -0.38 -7.88
CA THR A 41 -7.55 0.60 -7.69
C THR A 41 -8.07 1.92 -7.13
N ASN A 42 -7.26 2.52 -6.27
CA ASN A 42 -7.57 3.77 -5.59
C ASN A 42 -6.91 4.96 -6.31
N MET A 43 -7.38 5.29 -7.51
CA MET A 43 -6.85 6.40 -8.34
C MET A 43 -7.71 7.65 -8.19
N ILE A 44 -7.11 8.84 -8.05
CA ILE A 44 -7.87 10.08 -7.91
C ILE A 44 -8.36 10.59 -9.28
N PRO A 45 -9.49 11.32 -9.34
CA PRO A 45 -10.03 11.84 -10.60
C PRO A 45 -9.05 12.69 -11.42
N ALA A 46 -8.13 13.41 -10.75
CA ALA A 46 -7.12 14.23 -11.42
C ALA A 46 -6.13 13.37 -12.22
N ASP A 47 -5.61 12.29 -11.61
CA ASP A 47 -4.71 11.35 -12.29
C ASP A 47 -5.41 10.66 -13.46
N VAL A 48 -6.70 10.31 -13.30
CA VAL A 48 -7.48 9.73 -14.40
C VAL A 48 -7.65 10.74 -15.54
N ALA A 49 -7.94 12.00 -15.22
CA ALA A 49 -8.07 13.06 -16.22
C ALA A 49 -6.75 13.29 -16.97
N GLU A 50 -5.60 13.27 -16.28
CA GLU A 50 -4.28 13.42 -16.91
C GLU A 50 -4.02 12.39 -18.01
N ASN A 51 -4.47 11.15 -17.82
CA ASN A 51 -4.34 10.09 -18.82
C ASN A 51 -5.33 10.20 -19.99
N LEU A 52 -6.41 10.99 -19.81
CA LEU A 52 -7.45 11.20 -20.82
C LEU A 52 -7.24 12.48 -21.64
N ILE A 53 -6.29 13.33 -21.27
CA ILE A 53 -5.94 14.53 -22.04
C ILE A 53 -4.99 14.10 -23.17
N PRO A 54 -5.38 14.28 -24.45
CA PRO A 54 -4.48 14.03 -25.58
C PRO A 54 -3.24 14.91 -25.48
N LYS A 55 -2.06 14.34 -25.71
CA LYS A 55 -0.78 15.07 -25.65
C LYS A 55 -0.44 15.77 -26.97
N SER A 56 -1.08 15.36 -28.06
CA SER A 56 -1.00 15.98 -29.38
C SER A 56 -2.33 15.82 -30.10
N ASP A 57 -2.52 16.62 -31.15
CA ASP A 57 -3.73 16.58 -31.99
C ASP A 57 -3.88 15.26 -32.79
N ASP A 58 -2.80 14.46 -32.87
CA ASP A 58 -2.78 13.15 -33.54
C ASP A 58 -3.14 11.98 -32.60
N GLU A 59 -3.27 12.22 -31.29
CA GLU A 59 -3.61 11.16 -30.33
C GLU A 59 -5.13 10.93 -30.30
N ASP A 60 -5.55 9.78 -30.81
CA ASP A 60 -6.95 9.36 -30.75
C ASP A 60 -7.39 8.96 -29.34
N ALA A 61 -8.71 8.97 -29.12
CA ALA A 61 -9.32 8.48 -27.88
C ALA A 61 -8.87 7.06 -27.50
N ASN A 62 -8.57 6.21 -28.49
CA ASN A 62 -8.00 4.88 -28.29
C ASN A 62 -6.66 4.92 -27.56
N VAL A 63 -5.78 5.84 -27.92
CA VAL A 63 -4.45 5.98 -27.32
C VAL A 63 -4.59 6.43 -25.87
N CYS A 64 -5.42 7.44 -25.63
CA CYS A 64 -5.69 7.95 -24.28
C CYS A 64 -6.29 6.87 -23.35
N LEU A 65 -7.26 6.09 -23.84
CA LEU A 65 -7.87 5.02 -23.06
C LEU A 65 -6.90 3.86 -22.77
N ASN A 66 -6.02 3.52 -23.72
CA ASN A 66 -4.98 2.52 -23.48
C ASN A 66 -3.96 2.99 -22.45
N ASN A 67 -3.55 4.26 -22.50
CA ASN A 67 -2.65 4.85 -21.50
C ASN A 67 -3.24 4.77 -20.09
N LEU A 68 -4.54 5.06 -19.95
CA LEU A 68 -5.24 4.93 -18.67
C LEU A 68 -5.26 3.47 -18.17
N VAL A 69 -5.52 2.49 -19.05
CA VAL A 69 -5.49 1.06 -18.68
C VAL A 69 -4.11 0.67 -18.15
N GLU A 70 -3.03 1.07 -18.84
CA GLU A 70 -1.66 0.77 -18.41
C GLU A 70 -1.34 1.43 -17.05
N ALA A 71 -1.79 2.68 -16.83
CA ALA A 71 -1.62 3.38 -15.56
C ALA A 71 -2.35 2.68 -14.40
N LEU A 72 -3.57 2.19 -14.64
CA LEU A 72 -4.36 1.46 -13.66
C LEU A 72 -3.72 0.11 -13.31
N GLU A 73 -3.22 -0.64 -14.31
CA GLU A 73 -2.52 -1.91 -14.07
C GLU A 73 -1.24 -1.71 -13.25
N LYS A 74 -0.46 -0.68 -13.55
CA LYS A 74 0.73 -0.31 -12.76
C LYS A 74 0.36 0.05 -11.33
N THR A 75 -0.73 0.79 -11.13
CA THR A 75 -1.20 1.20 -9.80
C THR A 75 -1.63 -0.02 -8.98
N LYS A 76 -2.37 -0.95 -9.61
CA LYS A 76 -2.75 -2.23 -8.99
C LYS A 76 -1.54 -3.05 -8.57
N GLU A 77 -0.51 -3.15 -9.41
CA GLU A 77 0.69 -3.91 -9.08
C GLU A 77 1.47 -3.28 -7.92
N LYS A 78 1.59 -1.95 -7.90
CA LYS A 78 2.22 -1.21 -6.79
C LYS A 78 1.49 -1.45 -5.46
N ALA A 79 0.17 -1.37 -5.46
CA ALA A 79 -0.64 -1.64 -4.26
C ALA A 79 -0.41 -3.07 -3.74
N ARG A 80 -0.31 -4.06 -4.64
CA ARG A 80 0.03 -5.44 -4.26
C ARG A 80 1.41 -5.56 -3.63
N LYS A 81 2.44 -4.92 -4.20
CA LYS A 81 3.82 -4.98 -3.66
C LYS A 81 3.92 -4.33 -2.27
N ILE A 82 3.27 -3.18 -2.07
CA ILE A 82 3.24 -2.50 -0.76
C ILE A 82 2.64 -3.42 0.32
N SER A 83 1.54 -4.10 0.02
CA SER A 83 0.91 -5.01 1.00
C SER A 83 1.80 -6.19 1.44
N VAL A 84 2.70 -6.64 0.56
CA VAL A 84 3.63 -7.75 0.85
C VAL A 84 4.82 -7.25 1.67
N GLU A 85 5.36 -6.08 1.33
CA GLU A 85 6.48 -5.46 2.05
C GLU A 85 6.08 -5.06 3.48
N ASP A 86 4.90 -4.44 3.65
CA ASP A 86 4.37 -4.06 4.96
C ASP A 86 4.09 -5.29 5.85
N ALA A 87 3.58 -6.38 5.27
CA ALA A 87 3.38 -7.63 6.00
C ALA A 87 4.71 -8.26 6.43
N TRP A 88 5.75 -8.20 5.59
CA TRP A 88 7.08 -8.71 5.91
C TRP A 88 7.81 -7.86 6.96
N LEU A 89 7.72 -6.53 6.86
CA LEU A 89 8.23 -5.58 7.85
C LEU A 89 7.51 -5.74 9.20
N GLY A 90 6.19 -5.96 9.18
CA GLY A 90 5.39 -6.26 10.36
C GLY A 90 5.84 -7.56 11.05
N ALA A 91 5.98 -8.65 10.31
CA ALA A 91 6.42 -9.94 10.85
C ALA A 91 7.83 -9.86 11.47
N LYS A 92 8.75 -9.12 10.83
CA LYS A 92 10.13 -8.99 11.32
C LYS A 92 10.23 -8.20 12.64
N ARG A 93 9.39 -7.17 12.84
CA ARG A 93 9.36 -6.43 14.12
C ARG A 93 8.84 -7.27 15.29
N VAL A 94 7.95 -8.22 15.04
CA VAL A 94 7.43 -9.13 16.08
C VAL A 94 8.52 -10.12 16.51
N GLU A 95 9.29 -10.67 15.56
CA GLU A 95 10.41 -11.57 15.87
C GLU A 95 11.53 -10.87 16.68
N ASP A 96 11.87 -9.63 16.33
CA ASP A 96 12.91 -8.88 17.05
C ASP A 96 12.49 -8.54 18.50
N HIS A 97 11.22 -8.19 18.73
CA HIS A 97 10.70 -7.92 20.08
C HIS A 97 10.64 -9.20 20.95
N GLN A 98 10.24 -10.34 20.37
CA GLN A 98 10.18 -11.62 21.09
C GLN A 98 11.57 -12.13 21.51
N LYS A 99 12.62 -11.87 20.71
CA LYS A 99 14.00 -12.30 21.02
C LYS A 99 14.66 -11.47 22.13
N LEU A 100 14.25 -10.21 22.30
CA LEU A 100 14.74 -9.32 23.36
C LEU A 100 14.16 -9.70 24.73
N GLU A 101 12.86 -10.01 24.82
CA GLU A 101 12.23 -10.42 26.10
C GLU A 101 12.79 -11.75 26.64
N VAL A 102 13.04 -12.75 25.77
CA VAL A 102 13.62 -14.04 26.16
C VAL A 102 15.08 -13.93 26.63
N SER A 103 15.81 -12.90 26.17
CA SER A 103 17.19 -12.66 26.59
C SER A 103 17.30 -11.98 27.95
N GLU A 104 16.26 -11.29 28.42
CA GLU A 104 16.28 -10.56 29.70
C GLU A 104 15.90 -11.49 30.86
N GLU A 105 14.90 -12.37 30.69
CA GLU A 105 14.51 -13.35 31.73
C GLU A 105 15.59 -14.40 32.02
N GLY A 106 16.42 -14.75 31.02
CA GLY A 106 17.51 -15.72 31.19
C GLY A 106 18.68 -15.24 32.06
N LYS A 107 18.84 -13.91 32.25
CA LYS A 107 19.94 -13.35 33.06
C LYS A 107 19.57 -13.18 34.54
N GLU A 108 18.29 -13.24 34.91
CA GLU A 108 17.86 -13.03 36.29
C GLU A 108 17.95 -14.31 37.14
N LEU A 109 17.84 -15.50 36.54
CA LEU A 109 17.96 -16.77 37.28
C LEU A 109 19.41 -17.14 37.67
N GLU A 110 20.42 -16.70 36.92
CA GLU A 110 21.83 -17.08 37.18
C GLU A 110 22.40 -16.36 38.41
N LYS A 111 21.90 -15.16 38.71
CA LYS A 111 22.36 -14.31 39.82
C LYS A 111 21.87 -14.75 41.21
N VAL A 112 20.81 -15.57 41.28
CA VAL A 112 20.23 -16.05 42.55
C VAL A 112 20.99 -17.26 43.11
N SER A 113 21.67 -18.04 42.26
CA SER A 113 22.32 -19.29 42.70
C SER A 113 23.69 -19.10 43.38
N GLU A 114 24.38 -17.98 43.17
CA GLU A 114 25.71 -17.73 43.75
C GLU A 114 25.68 -17.19 45.20
N GLN A 115 24.52 -16.83 45.74
CA GLN A 115 24.43 -16.26 47.10
C GLN A 115 24.07 -17.27 48.21
N THR A 116 23.78 -18.55 47.88
CA THR A 116 23.38 -19.56 48.89
C THR A 116 24.51 -20.44 49.43
N SER A 117 25.79 -20.23 49.04
CA SER A 117 26.88 -21.14 49.43
C SER A 117 27.78 -20.68 50.60
N THR A 118 27.50 -19.58 51.29
CA THR A 118 28.46 -18.98 52.27
C THR A 118 28.01 -19.02 53.74
N ILE A 119 26.97 -19.78 54.11
CA ILE A 119 26.55 -19.88 55.52
C ILE A 119 26.45 -21.35 55.95
N GLU A 120 27.58 -22.07 55.94
CA GLU A 120 27.67 -23.32 56.73
C GLU A 120 29.11 -23.75 57.05
N ASP A 121 30.00 -22.79 57.38
CA ASP A 121 31.27 -23.17 58.02
C ASP A 121 31.86 -22.04 58.87
N SER A 122 31.15 -21.63 59.93
CA SER A 122 31.79 -20.92 61.02
C SER A 122 30.94 -20.81 62.29
N LEU A 123 31.59 -21.23 63.38
CA LEU A 123 31.28 -21.15 64.81
C LEU A 123 30.54 -22.34 65.44
N PRO A 124 30.88 -22.66 66.70
CA PRO A 124 32.22 -22.82 67.27
C PRO A 124 32.39 -24.15 68.04
#